data_AF-D3YYF7-F1
#
_entry.id   AF-D3YYF7-F1
#
_cell.length_a   1.000
_cell.length_b   1.000
_cell.length_c   1.000
_cell.angle_alpha   90.00
_cell.angle_beta   90.00
_cell.angle_gamma   90.00
#
_symmetry.space_group_name_H-M   'P 1'
#
loop_
_entity.id
_entity.type
_entity.pdbx_description
1 polymer ?
#
loop_
_entity_poly.entity_id
_entity_poly.type
_entity_poly.pdbx_seq_one_letter_code
_entity_poly.pdbx_strand_id
1 'polypeptide(L)'
;MPTMPLLLAALAALAVLALAARPSPSCSPGPDPSATCVDLHLRTCADAAYNHTSFPTPLEHRSWEAVESSPEYMLLGVIHFLLEGQCNPDLRLLGCSVLAPR
;
A
#
# COMPACT_ATOMS: atom_id res chain seq x y z
N MET A 1 -31.65 30.67 19.98
CA MET A 1 -30.30 30.30 20.46
C MET A 1 -30.13 28.78 20.47
N PRO A 2 -29.69 28.14 19.37
CA PRO A 2 -29.29 26.73 19.40
C PRO A 2 -27.98 26.45 18.62
N THR A 3 -26.94 27.26 18.80
CA THR A 3 -25.71 27.17 17.97
C THR A 3 -24.58 26.35 18.60
N MET A 4 -24.59 26.16 19.92
CA MET A 4 -23.50 25.49 20.64
C MET A 4 -23.35 23.97 20.38
N PRO A 5 -24.43 23.15 20.31
CA PRO A 5 -24.27 21.71 20.11
C PRO A 5 -23.86 21.35 18.68
N LEU A 6 -24.30 22.14 17.69
CA LEU A 6 -23.92 21.98 16.28
C LEU A 6 -22.45 22.31 16.04
N LEU A 7 -21.92 23.34 16.72
CA LEU A 7 -20.50 23.68 16.65
C LEU A 7 -19.62 22.56 17.22
N LEU A 8 -20.02 21.99 18.36
CA LEU A 8 -19.31 20.87 18.98
C LEU A 8 -19.31 19.62 18.08
N ALA A 9 -20.44 19.31 17.45
CA ALA A 9 -20.54 18.19 16.51
C ALA A 9 -19.66 18.39 15.26
N ALA A 10 -19.64 19.62 14.72
CA ALA A 10 -18.79 19.95 13.57
C ALA A 10 -17.29 19.85 13.90
N LEU A 11 -16.88 20.35 15.07
CA LEU A 11 -15.50 20.25 15.55
C LEU A 11 -15.08 18.79 15.80
N ALA A 12 -15.97 17.97 16.35
CA ALA A 12 -15.71 16.54 16.54
C ALA A 12 -15.55 15.80 15.20
N ALA A 13 -16.40 16.09 14.21
CA ALA A 13 -16.29 15.49 12.87
C ALA A 13 -14.97 15.88 12.16
N LEU A 14 -14.56 17.14 12.28
CA LEU A 14 -13.28 17.63 11.73
C LEU A 14 -12.07 16.96 12.41
N ALA A 15 -12.11 16.76 13.73
CA ALA A 15 -11.05 16.08 14.45
C ALA A 15 -10.93 14.60 14.05
N VAL A 16 -12.05 13.92 13.77
CA VAL A 16 -12.07 12.52 13.28
C VAL A 16 -11.47 12.42 11.88
N LEU A 17 -11.81 13.33 10.96
CA LEU A 17 -11.21 13.37 9.62
C LEU A 17 -9.68 13.62 9.68
N ALA A 18 -9.24 14.51 10.56
CA ALA A 18 -7.81 14.80 10.74
C ALA A 18 -7.02 13.61 11.30
N LEU A 19 -7.66 12.75 12.12
CA LEU A 19 -7.03 11.54 12.63
C LEU A 19 -6.91 10.43 11.57
N ALA A 20 -7.88 10.37 10.64
CA ALA A 20 -7.85 9.44 9.51
C ALA A 20 -6.80 9.82 8.44
N ALA A 21 -6.39 11.09 8.40
CA ALA A 21 -5.34 11.58 7.51
C ALA A 21 -3.93 11.47 8.10
N ARG A 22 -3.75 10.76 9.23
CA ARG A 22 -2.41 10.53 9.78
C ARG A 22 -1.59 9.70 8.79
N PRO A 23 -0.37 10.14 8.43
CA PRO A 23 0.55 9.27 7.70
C PRO A 23 0.80 8.02 8.56
N SER A 24 0.43 6.87 8.01
CA SER A 24 0.57 5.60 8.67
C SER A 24 2.03 5.36 9.06
N PRO A 25 2.33 4.92 10.29
CA PRO A 25 3.70 4.80 10.81
C PRO A 25 4.55 3.71 10.13
N SER A 26 4.06 3.10 9.05
CA SER A 26 4.62 1.88 8.45
C SER A 26 5.49 2.14 7.22
N CYS A 27 5.29 3.28 6.53
CA CYS A 27 6.16 3.68 5.44
C CYS A 27 7.33 4.48 6.00
N SER A 28 8.56 3.95 5.87
CA SER A 28 9.73 4.80 6.07
C SER A 28 9.82 5.74 4.89
N PRO A 29 10.04 7.06 5.09
CA PRO A 29 10.42 7.92 3.99
C PRO A 29 11.70 7.34 3.39
N GLY A 30 11.56 6.76 2.19
CA GLY A 30 12.69 6.28 1.41
C GLY A 30 13.63 7.44 1.07
N PRO A 31 14.76 7.15 0.40
CA PRO A 31 15.70 8.19 -0.02
C PRO A 31 15.08 9.22 -0.98
N ASP A 32 13.94 8.90 -1.59
CA ASP A 32 13.23 9.80 -2.50
C ASP A 32 12.25 10.71 -1.72
N PRO A 33 12.50 12.03 -1.66
CA PRO A 33 11.61 12.98 -0.98
C PRO A 33 10.24 13.13 -1.68
N SER A 34 10.09 12.60 -2.90
CA SER A 34 8.81 12.55 -3.62
C SER A 34 8.01 11.28 -3.34
N ALA A 35 8.53 10.38 -2.50
CA ALA A 35 7.88 9.12 -2.22
C ALA A 35 6.51 9.32 -1.54
N THR A 36 5.46 8.76 -2.15
CA THR A 36 4.09 8.81 -1.61
C THR A 36 3.71 7.44 -1.07
N CYS A 37 3.26 7.40 0.18
CA CYS A 37 2.77 6.20 0.85
C CYS A 37 1.25 6.09 0.64
N VAL A 38 0.80 4.92 0.18
CA VAL A 38 -0.62 4.63 -0.06
C VAL A 38 -0.98 3.24 0.46
N ASP A 39 -2.26 2.95 0.59
CA ASP A 39 -2.73 1.62 0.97
C ASP A 39 -2.34 0.56 -0.09
N LEU A 40 -1.97 -0.63 0.38
CA LEU A 40 -1.62 -1.76 -0.48
C LEU A 40 -2.90 -2.38 -1.08
N HIS A 41 -3.17 -2.09 -2.35
CA HIS A 41 -4.34 -2.62 -3.07
C HIS A 41 -4.06 -3.91 -3.88
N LEU A 42 -2.82 -4.38 -3.92
CA LEU A 42 -2.42 -5.54 -4.72
C LEU A 42 -2.76 -6.87 -4.02
N ARG A 43 -3.77 -7.57 -4.53
CA ARG A 43 -4.26 -8.85 -3.97
C ARG A 43 -3.16 -9.91 -3.83
N THR A 44 -2.27 -10.06 -4.81
CA THR A 44 -1.18 -11.05 -4.76
C THR A 44 -0.20 -10.78 -3.62
N CYS A 45 -0.13 -9.53 -3.15
CA CYS A 45 0.75 -9.07 -2.08
C CYS A 45 0.03 -8.83 -0.75
N ALA A 46 -1.27 -9.11 -0.65
CA ALA A 46 -2.05 -8.88 0.57
C ALA A 46 -1.59 -9.74 1.77
N ASP A 47 -0.93 -10.87 1.51
CA ASP A 47 -0.35 -11.74 2.54
C ASP A 47 0.98 -11.19 3.10
N ALA A 48 1.48 -10.07 2.58
CA ALA A 48 2.69 -9.46 3.10
C ALA A 48 2.46 -8.88 4.51
N ALA A 49 3.49 -8.84 5.34
CA ALA A 49 3.40 -8.35 6.72
C ALA A 49 3.28 -6.81 6.84
N TYR A 50 2.63 -6.15 5.87
CA TYR A 50 2.44 -4.70 5.81
C TYR A 50 1.21 -4.33 4.97
N ASN A 51 0.62 -3.17 5.27
CA ASN A 51 -0.64 -2.73 4.67
C ASN A 51 -0.49 -1.50 3.75
N HIS A 52 0.72 -0.95 3.63
CA HIS A 52 0.97 0.25 2.84
C HIS A 52 2.17 0.04 1.91
N THR A 53 2.15 0.69 0.76
CA THR A 53 3.25 0.68 -0.21
C THR A 53 3.67 2.10 -0.55
N SER A 54 4.96 2.27 -0.85
CA SER A 54 5.52 3.53 -1.33
C SER A 54 5.67 3.55 -2.86
N PHE A 55 5.44 4.72 -3.45
CA PHE A 55 5.70 5.01 -4.86
C PHE A 55 6.69 6.18 -4.98
N PRO A 56 7.61 6.19 -5.95
CA PRO A 56 7.78 5.18 -6.99
C PRO A 56 8.39 3.87 -6.44
N THR A 57 8.04 2.76 -7.07
CA THR A 57 8.66 1.45 -6.78
C THR A 57 10.10 1.42 -7.33
N PRO A 58 10.97 0.47 -6.91
CA PRO A 58 12.25 0.21 -7.55
C PRO A 58 12.21 -0.04 -9.06
N LEU A 59 11.06 -0.47 -9.60
CA LEU A 59 10.82 -0.62 -11.04
C LEU A 59 10.14 0.63 -11.66
N GLU A 60 10.20 1.77 -10.97
CA GLU A 60 9.72 3.08 -11.41
C GLU A 60 8.21 3.21 -11.67
N HIS A 61 7.41 2.19 -11.34
CA HIS A 61 5.96 2.33 -11.30
C HIS A 61 5.57 3.46 -10.33
N ARG A 62 4.56 4.25 -10.71
CA ARG A 62 4.11 5.43 -9.94
C ARG A 62 2.70 5.29 -9.36
N SER A 63 2.01 4.20 -9.67
CA SER A 63 0.67 3.91 -9.15
C SER A 63 0.44 2.41 -9.04
N TRP A 64 -0.56 2.03 -8.25
CA TRP A 64 -0.92 0.62 -8.06
C TRP A 64 -1.47 0.00 -9.35
N GLU A 65 -2.19 0.77 -10.17
CA GLU A 65 -2.68 0.32 -11.48
C GLU A 65 -1.52 0.00 -12.41
N ALA A 66 -0.46 0.82 -12.39
CA ALA A 66 0.73 0.59 -13.18
C ALA A 66 1.41 -0.73 -12.79
N VAL A 67 1.55 -0.99 -11.49
CA VAL A 67 2.07 -2.28 -10.99
C VAL A 67 1.15 -3.44 -11.36
N GLU A 68 -0.16 -3.30 -11.19
CA GLU A 68 -1.11 -4.38 -11.49
C GLU A 68 -1.10 -4.77 -12.99
N SER A 69 -0.92 -3.78 -13.87
CA SER A 69 -0.80 -4.00 -15.31
C SER A 69 0.60 -4.47 -15.76
N SER A 70 1.58 -4.50 -14.86
CA SER A 70 2.96 -4.85 -15.17
C SER A 70 3.12 -6.36 -15.42
N PRO A 71 4.01 -6.76 -16.36
CA PRO A 71 4.29 -8.18 -16.59
C PRO A 71 4.88 -8.87 -15.35
N GLU A 72 5.64 -8.14 -14.53
CA GLU A 72 6.24 -8.67 -13.29
C GLU A 72 5.18 -9.07 -12.28
N TYR A 73 4.13 -8.26 -12.10
CA TYR A 73 3.03 -8.57 -11.20
C TYR A 73 2.17 -9.73 -11.72
N MET A 74 1.92 -9.78 -13.04
CA MET A 74 1.21 -10.91 -13.65
C MET A 74 1.99 -12.23 -13.47
N LEU A 75 3.30 -12.20 -13.69
CA LEU A 75 4.19 -13.35 -13.48
C LEU A 75 4.18 -13.82 -12.03
N LEU A 76 4.15 -12.89 -11.08
CA LEU A 76 4.10 -13.20 -9.65
C LEU A 76 2.82 -13.99 -9.28
N GLY A 77 1.70 -13.73 -9.97
CA GLY A 77 0.45 -14.45 -9.75
C GLY A 77 0.47 -15.91 -10.23
N VAL A 78 1.26 -16.23 -11.26
CA VAL A 78 1.34 -17.58 -11.84
C VAL A 78 2.49 -18.42 -11.31
N ILE A 79 3.46 -17.82 -10.62
CA ILE A 79 4.69 -18.47 -10.17
C ILE A 79 4.43 -19.72 -9.31
N HIS A 80 3.36 -19.70 -8.50
CA HIS A 80 2.96 -20.84 -7.68
C HIS A 80 2.62 -22.07 -8.53
N PHE A 81 1.93 -21.88 -9.66
CA PHE A 81 1.55 -22.95 -10.57
C PHE A 81 2.73 -23.44 -11.42
N LEU A 82 3.60 -22.53 -11.86
CA LEU A 82 4.78 -22.88 -12.65
C LEU A 82 5.77 -23.76 -11.89
N LEU A 83 5.72 -23.71 -10.56
CA LEU A 83 6.63 -24.42 -9.68
C LEU A 83 5.93 -25.57 -8.96
N GLU A 84 4.74 -25.99 -9.42
CA GLU A 84 3.98 -27.13 -8.88
C GLU A 84 3.74 -27.03 -7.35
N GLY A 85 3.65 -25.81 -6.81
CA GLY A 85 3.56 -25.57 -5.37
C GLY A 85 4.83 -25.89 -4.57
N GLN A 86 5.94 -26.24 -5.21
CA GLN A 86 7.24 -26.53 -4.57
C GLN A 86 7.97 -25.27 -4.10
N CYS A 87 7.58 -24.09 -4.58
CA CYS A 87 8.16 -22.85 -4.11
C CYS A 87 7.50 -22.34 -2.83
N ASN A 88 8.36 -22.11 -1.85
CA ASN A 88 8.05 -21.51 -0.56
C ASN A 88 7.37 -20.14 -0.81
N PRO A 89 6.29 -19.76 -0.07
CA PRO A 89 5.66 -18.43 -0.10
C PRO A 89 6.64 -17.24 -0.15
N ASP A 90 7.87 -17.44 0.27
CA ASP A 90 9.01 -16.52 0.18
C ASP A 90 9.22 -15.89 -1.21
N LEU A 91 9.07 -16.62 -2.33
CA LEU A 91 9.31 -16.00 -3.66
C LEU A 91 8.27 -14.93 -3.99
N ARG A 92 7.01 -15.17 -3.60
CA ARG A 92 5.94 -14.20 -3.77
C ARG A 92 6.18 -12.98 -2.90
N LEU A 93 6.57 -13.20 -1.65
CA LEU A 93 6.90 -12.13 -0.71
C LEU A 93 8.13 -11.31 -1.16
N LEU A 94 9.14 -11.97 -1.73
CA LEU A 94 10.30 -11.31 -2.33
C LEU A 94 9.89 -10.45 -3.52
N GLY A 95 9.06 -10.97 -4.44
CA GLY A 95 8.52 -10.17 -5.54
C GLY A 95 7.72 -8.95 -5.06
N CYS A 96 6.89 -9.12 -4.04
CA CYS A 96 6.13 -8.03 -3.43
C CYS A 96 7.02 -6.96 -2.79
N SER A 97 8.18 -7.32 -2.23
CA SER A 97 9.12 -6.34 -1.67
C SER A 97 9.71 -5.37 -2.71
N VAL A 98 9.72 -5.79 -3.99
CA VAL A 98 10.20 -4.98 -5.11
C VAL A 98 9.05 -4.26 -5.81
N LEU A 99 7.93 -4.94 -6.03
CA LEU A 99 6.77 -4.38 -6.75
C LEU A 99 5.91 -3.46 -5.88
N ALA A 100 5.91 -3.67 -4.57
CA ALA A 100 5.12 -2.91 -3.62
C ALA A 100 5.92 -2.71 -2.31
N PRO A 101 7.02 -1.96 -2.37
CA PRO A 101 7.89 -1.76 -1.21
C PRO A 101 7.14 -1.04 -0.09
N ARG A 102 7.57 -1.27 1.16
CA ARG A 102 7.10 -0.47 2.30
C ARG A 102 7.47 1.00 2.17
#